data_AF-A0A257LWM4-F1
#
_entry.id   AF-A0A257LWM4-F1
#
_cell.length_a   1.000
_cell.length_b   1.000
_cell.length_c   1.000
_cell.angle_alpha   90.00
_cell.angle_beta   90.00
_cell.angle_gamma   90.00
#
_symmetry.space_group_name_H-M   'P 1'
#
loop_
_entity.id
_entity.type
_entity.pdbx_description
1 polymer ?
#
loop_
_entity_poly.entity_id
_entity_poly.type
_entity_poly.pdbx_seq_one_letter_code
_entity_poly.pdbx_strand_id
1 'polypeptide(L)' 'MPWGFNLATLTLDPLVDTTTLEERQTARQVTGLRYYSPHLHRAMFTLPVYLQKALTEDGYVIEDNTPYVWEA' A
#
# COMPACT_ATOMS: atom_id res chain seq x y z
N MET A 1 -11.18 -9.79 8.69
CA MET A 1 -10.06 -8.84 8.86
C MET A 1 -10.01 -7.91 7.65
N PRO A 2 -9.56 -6.65 7.78
CA PRO A 2 -9.32 -5.79 6.63
C PRO A 2 -8.26 -6.39 5.70
N TRP A 3 -8.40 -6.19 4.39
CA TRP A 3 -7.39 -6.58 3.41
C TRP A 3 -6.29 -5.52 3.34
N GLY A 4 -5.04 -5.95 3.20
CA GLY A 4 -3.88 -5.08 3.03
C GLY A 4 -3.13 -5.39 1.73
N PHE A 5 -2.43 -4.40 1.20
CA PHE A 5 -1.59 -4.50 0.01
C PHE A 5 -0.23 -3.87 0.30
N ASN A 6 0.82 -4.38 -0.35
CA ASN A 6 2.18 -3.84 -0.24
C ASN A 6 2.63 -3.28 -1.59
N LEU A 7 3.34 -2.15 -1.56
CA LEU A 7 4.00 -1.54 -2.71
C LEU A 7 5.48 -1.37 -2.36
N ALA A 8 6.35 -1.92 -3.19
CA ALA A 8 7.79 -1.83 -3.02
C ALA A 8 8.45 -1.40 -4.32
N THR A 9 9.48 -0.56 -4.21
CA THR A 9 10.23 0.00 -5.33
C THR A 9 11.64 0.33 -4.85
N LEU A 10 12.63 0.21 -5.74
CA LEU A 10 14.03 0.48 -5.42
C LEU A 10 14.38 1.97 -5.51
N THR A 11 13.61 2.75 -6.26
CA THR A 11 14.01 4.11 -6.69
C THR A 11 12.94 5.18 -6.54
N LEU A 12 11.67 4.79 -6.37
CA LEU A 12 10.55 5.73 -6.34
C LEU A 12 9.94 5.79 -4.94
N ASP A 13 9.33 6.92 -4.60
CA ASP A 13 8.46 7.00 -3.43
C ASP A 13 7.04 6.56 -3.84
N PRO A 14 6.46 5.50 -3.22
CA PRO A 14 5.08 5.10 -3.49
C PRO A 14 4.04 6.11 -2.98
N LEU A 15 4.42 7.02 -2.06
CA LEU A 15 3.55 8.05 -1.48
C LEU A 15 3.51 9.32 -2.35
N VAL A 16 3.08 9.14 -3.59
CA VAL A 16 2.93 10.23 -4.57
C VAL A 16 1.91 11.26 -4.08
N ASP A 17 2.19 12.55 -4.33
CA ASP A 17 1.31 13.64 -3.98
C ASP A 17 0.00 13.62 -4.80
N THR A 18 -1.05 14.19 -4.21
CA THR A 18 -2.40 14.19 -4.79
C THR A 18 -2.45 14.84 -6.17
N THR A 19 -1.76 15.98 -6.36
CA THR A 19 -1.75 16.72 -7.62
C THR A 19 -1.17 15.88 -8.75
N THR A 20 0.00 15.27 -8.53
CA THR A 20 0.62 14.36 -9.50
C THR A 20 -0.30 13.18 -9.83
N LEU A 21 -1.04 12.65 -8.85
CA LEU A 21 -1.99 11.56 -9.09
C LEU A 21 -3.19 12.00 -9.94
N GLU A 22 -3.72 13.20 -9.72
CA GLU A 22 -4.80 13.79 -10.53
C GLU A 22 -4.38 14.05 -11.98
N GLU A 23 -3.18 14.62 -12.17
CA GLU A 23 -2.58 14.81 -13.49
C GLU A 23 -2.43 13.48 -14.23
N ARG A 24 -1.87 12.47 -13.56
CA ARG A 24 -1.70 11.13 -14.13
C ARG A 24 -3.03 10.46 -14.43
N GLN A 25 -4.02 10.60 -13.54
CA GLN A 25 -5.35 10.01 -13.75
C GLN A 25 -6.02 10.62 -14.98
N THR A 26 -5.96 11.94 -15.12
CA THR A 26 -6.52 12.68 -16.26
C THR A 26 -5.80 12.32 -17.56
N ALA A 27 -4.46 12.38 -17.56
CA ALA A 27 -3.64 12.08 -18.73
C ALA A 27 -3.85 10.64 -19.24
N ARG A 28 -4.14 9.69 -18.33
CA ARG A 28 -4.40 8.28 -18.66
C ARG A 28 -5.88 7.98 -18.89
N GLN A 29 -6.76 8.98 -18.83
CA GLN A 29 -8.21 8.84 -19.01
C GLN A 29 -8.85 7.78 -18.09
N VAL A 30 -8.32 7.61 -16.88
CA VAL A 30 -8.85 6.66 -15.90
C VAL A 30 -10.10 7.25 -15.25
N THR A 31 -11.26 6.80 -15.74
CA THR A 31 -12.59 7.31 -15.36
C THR A 31 -13.46 6.19 -14.79
N GLY A 32 -14.61 6.54 -14.17
CA GLY A 32 -15.57 5.56 -13.66
C GLY A 32 -15.16 4.83 -12.38
N LEU A 33 -14.15 5.32 -11.65
CA LEU A 33 -13.74 4.73 -10.38
C LEU A 33 -14.82 4.92 -9.32
N ARG A 34 -15.16 3.84 -8.62
CA ARG A 34 -16.20 3.83 -7.57
C ARG A 34 -15.66 3.99 -6.15
N TYR A 35 -14.36 3.74 -5.96
CA TYR A 35 -13.74 3.68 -4.64
C TYR A 35 -12.46 4.51 -4.58
N TYR A 36 -11.52 4.25 -5.48
CA TYR A 36 -10.25 4.97 -5.49
C TYR A 36 -10.42 6.41 -5.99
N SER A 37 -9.73 7.34 -5.30
CA SER A 37 -9.50 8.70 -5.76
C SER A 37 -8.08 9.13 -5.35
N PRO A 38 -7.48 10.13 -6.02
CA PRO A 38 -6.18 10.70 -5.63
C PRO A 38 -6.15 11.16 -4.17
N HIS A 39 -7.26 11.70 -3.67
CA HIS A 39 -7.41 12.13 -2.28
C HIS A 39 -7.41 10.96 -1.30
N LEU A 40 -7.98 9.81 -1.69
CA LEU A 40 -8.01 8.61 -0.86
C LEU A 40 -6.64 7.91 -0.82
N HIS A 41 -5.80 8.07 -1.85
CA HIS A 41 -4.51 7.37 -1.98
C HIS A 41 -3.66 7.47 -0.71
N ARG A 42 -3.43 8.69 -0.19
CA ARG A 42 -2.61 8.89 1.02
C ARG A 42 -3.20 8.22 2.26
N ALA A 43 -4.52 8.19 2.38
CA ALA A 43 -5.19 7.54 3.51
C ALA A 43 -4.99 6.01 3.48
N MET A 44 -4.84 5.40 2.30
CA MET A 44 -4.57 3.96 2.19
C MET A 44 -3.20 3.55 2.77
N PHE A 45 -2.25 4.49 2.88
CA PHE A 45 -0.95 4.26 3.53
C PHE A 45 -0.98 4.56 5.05
N THR A 46 -2.10 5.03 5.58
CA THR A 46 -2.24 5.35 6.99
C THR A 46 -2.67 4.11 7.76
N LEU A 47 -1.75 3.55 8.55
CA LEU A 47 -1.99 2.34 9.32
C LEU A 47 -2.37 2.66 10.78
N PRO A 48 -3.32 1.94 11.39
CA PRO A 48 -3.54 1.97 12.84
C PRO A 48 -2.27 1.61 13.63
N VAL A 49 -2.14 2.14 14.85
CA VAL A 49 -0.94 1.98 15.70
C VAL A 49 -0.54 0.51 15.87
N TYR A 50 -1.49 -0.41 16.05
CA TYR A 50 -1.17 -1.83 16.23
C TYR A 50 -0.53 -2.46 14.99
N LEU A 51 -0.94 -2.05 13.78
CA LEU A 51 -0.31 -2.52 12.54
C LEU A 51 1.07 -1.91 12.35
N GLN A 52 1.27 -0.65 12.73
CA GLN A 52 2.59 -0.03 12.69
C GLN A 52 3.58 -0.81 13.57
N LYS A 53 3.18 -1.15 14.80
CA LYS A 53 4.00 -1.97 15.70
C LYS A 53 4.31 -3.35 15.13
N ALA A 54 3.29 -4.05 14.64
CA ALA A 54 3.47 -5.37 14.07
C ALA A 54 4.46 -5.38 12.88
N LEU A 55 4.49 -4.31 12.07
CA LEU A 55 5.42 -4.19 10.95
C LEU A 55 6.86 -3.88 11.39
N THR A 56 7.05 -3.17 12.51
CA THR A 56 8.38 -2.73 12.95
C THR A 56 9.03 -3.65 13.97
N GLU A 57 8.23 -4.31 14.81
CA GLU A 57 8.70 -5.08 15.98
C GLU A 57 8.48 -6.59 15.81
N ASP A 58 7.36 -6.99 15.21
CA ASP A 58 6.93 -8.41 15.16
C ASP A 58 7.07 -9.04 13.75
N GLY A 59 7.79 -8.37 12.86
CA GLY A 59 7.96 -8.78 11.48
C GLY A 59 8.77 -10.07 11.32
N TYR A 60 8.44 -10.87 10.31
CA TYR A 60 9.18 -12.07 9.94
C TYR A 60 9.65 -12.00 8.49
N VAL A 61 10.91 -12.35 8.23
CA VAL A 61 11.46 -12.45 6.87
C VAL A 61 11.24 -13.87 6.37
N ILE A 62 10.45 -14.00 5.30
CA ILE A 62 10.22 -15.27 4.63
C ILE A 62 11.42 -15.54 3.71
N GLU A 63 12.09 -16.66 3.93
CA GLU A 63 13.26 -17.10 3.16
C GLU A 63 12.96 -18.44 2.47
N ASP A 64 13.71 -18.75 1.41
CA ASP A 64 13.55 -20.00 0.66
C ASP A 64 13.68 -21.25 1.54
N ASN A 65 14.58 -21.21 2.54
CA ASN A 65 14.83 -22.32 3.46
C ASN A 65 13.96 -22.27 4.73
N THR A 66 13.26 -21.16 4.96
CA THR A 66 12.39 -20.97 6.13
C THR A 66 11.06 -20.34 5.68
N PRO A 67 10.21 -21.11 4.97
CA PRO A 67 8.95 -20.60 4.47
C PRO A 67 7.96 -20.38 5.62
N TYR A 68 7.11 -19.36 5.49
CA TYR A 68 5.96 -19.19 6.36
C TYR A 68 4.74 -19.89 5.76
N VAL A 69 4.22 -20.90 6.45
CA VAL A 69 2.98 -21.59 6.09
C VAL A 69 1.87 -21.02 6.96
N TRP A 70 0.93 -20.32 6.34
CA TRP A 70 -0.24 -19.81 7.05
C TRP A 70 -1.23 -20.95 7.33
N GLU A 71 -1.66 -21.06 8.58
CA GLU A 71 -2.68 -22.01 9.02
C GLU A 71 -3.95 -21.23 9.44
N ALA A 72 -5.11 -21.71 9.00
CA ALA A 72 -6.40 -21.04 9.14
C ALA A 72 -7.07 -21.25 10.49
#